data_AF-A0AAD3D8X7-F1
#
_entry.id   AF-A0AAD3D8X7-F1
#
_cell.length_a   1.000
_cell.length_b   1.000
_cell.length_c   1.000
_cell.angle_alpha   90.00
_cell.angle_beta   90.00
_cell.angle_gamma   90.00
#
_symmetry.space_group_name_H-M   'P 1'
#
loop_
_entity.id
_entity.type
_entity.pdbx_description
1 polymer ?
#
loop_
_entity_poly.entity_id
_entity_poly.type
_entity_poly.pdbx_seq_one_letter_code
_entity_poly.pdbx_strand_id
1 'polypeptide(L)'
;MKFSTLSLAFALASSVEPASSSFFSEKLTSSFLRHVPQKTQLSPSRKLALDPELTYHYSQLGDDIDGEKTAEFSGSDVAMSASGNRVAVGAEGYYGYKGSTVVYDYDPTSGAWGQVGKVITGPSGSYSGNNIEISNDGSRVAIGAKSDRGDRGSVFIYEFNGTDWNLLGSAIQGTIQQGEAGSGLALSGDGSTVAVGSPSANSSNGYVSVHRYNTDTATWDIVGTPFESQTKSRIGGAVGLSLDGNRVVMGGRIHDVGQLDYAGIVRVYDLVDGDWQLSGELEGLDYYDRFGDDVDISDDGTRIMVGAFTSDGQSDASDKRDIGQVMVFELQATGWVEIGNIVGEKQSDQLGSSVKMSGDGNVIIMGSPGSDDNGPNAGEIKVRMWNPSNGEFQPVGVDVGGECGSDKFGESVAINVDGSRIIAGSRLNSYYEGHSRVFQVEEGEGDGSHGVDNLCPTGKPSSSPSDRPSASPSVTVAPSVSPSAKPTPILSESPSSKPSVSPSSTPTAIPSVSPSSKPSPSPSSTPTAKPTMAPSVSNSPTKSITASPTKSSSSLNSVSTVCMVLIGGFSAWFAL
;
A
#
# COMPACT_ATOMS: atom_id res chain seq x y z
N MET A 1 -17.99 -6.74 65.06
CA MET A 1 -18.27 -5.29 65.27
C MET A 1 -16.98 -4.60 65.72
N LYS A 2 -16.97 -3.27 65.88
CA LYS A 2 -15.74 -2.41 65.93
C LYS A 2 -15.00 -2.41 67.29
N PHE A 3 -13.88 -1.67 67.30
CA PHE A 3 -12.99 -1.25 68.42
C PHE A 3 -11.86 -2.24 68.80
N SER A 4 -10.62 -1.81 69.09
CA SER A 4 -9.95 -0.51 68.86
C SER A 4 -8.42 -0.66 68.86
N THR A 5 -7.70 0.33 68.34
CA THR A 5 -6.24 0.46 68.38
C THR A 5 -5.68 0.71 69.79
N LEU A 6 -4.44 0.28 70.04
CA LEU A 6 -3.48 1.03 70.86
C LEU A 6 -2.03 0.70 70.47
N SER A 7 -1.13 1.68 70.57
CA SER A 7 0.29 1.57 70.21
C SER A 7 1.15 1.12 71.40
N LEU A 8 2.31 0.51 71.11
CA LEU A 8 3.48 0.64 71.97
C LEU A 8 4.75 0.68 71.12
N ALA A 9 5.68 1.56 71.50
CA ALA A 9 6.98 1.70 70.84
C ALA A 9 8.11 1.42 71.84
N PHE A 10 9.21 0.84 71.35
CA PHE A 10 10.51 0.95 72.01
C PHE A 10 11.62 0.94 70.96
N ALA A 11 12.65 1.76 71.17
CA ALA A 11 13.75 1.94 70.25
C ALA A 11 15.04 1.35 70.80
N LEU A 12 15.94 0.94 69.91
CA LEU A 12 17.38 0.84 70.16
C LEU A 12 18.11 1.04 68.83
N ALA A 13 19.25 1.74 68.86
CA ALA A 13 19.95 2.20 67.67
C ALA A 13 21.34 1.58 67.55
N SER A 14 21.82 1.47 66.31
CA SER A 14 23.25 1.43 65.98
C SER A 14 23.45 2.05 64.59
N SER A 15 24.60 2.66 64.36
CA SER A 15 24.83 3.63 63.27
C SER A 15 26.18 3.44 62.59
N VAL A 16 26.22 3.54 61.26
CA VAL A 16 27.46 3.71 60.47
C VAL A 16 27.16 4.69 59.33
N GLU A 17 28.04 5.67 59.12
CA GLU A 17 27.96 6.68 58.05
C GLU A 17 28.84 6.31 56.84
N PRO A 18 28.54 6.84 55.63
CA PRO A 18 29.51 7.05 54.57
C PRO A 18 30.09 8.49 54.58
N ALA A 19 31.36 8.65 54.22
CA ALA A 19 32.10 9.93 54.27
C ALA A 19 31.96 10.80 53.00
N SER A 20 32.52 12.02 53.02
CA SER A 20 32.29 13.06 52.00
C SER A 20 33.52 13.91 51.58
N SER A 21 33.46 14.46 50.37
CA SER A 21 34.28 15.57 49.82
C SER A 21 33.58 16.08 48.54
N SER A 22 33.24 17.36 48.27
CA SER A 22 33.90 18.66 48.50
C SER A 22 35.13 18.89 47.59
N PHE A 23 35.41 20.05 46.97
CA PHE A 23 34.81 21.41 46.96
C PHE A 23 34.97 22.04 45.55
N PHE A 24 34.09 22.97 45.14
CA PHE A 24 34.40 24.41 44.96
C PHE A 24 33.20 25.21 44.38
N SER A 25 33.13 26.51 44.70
CA SER A 25 32.20 27.47 44.09
C SER A 25 32.69 28.89 44.34
N GLU A 26 32.78 29.71 43.29
CA GLU A 26 32.99 31.16 43.40
C GLU A 26 32.05 31.92 42.45
N LYS A 27 31.53 33.05 42.94
CA LYS A 27 30.85 34.07 42.11
C LYS A 27 31.85 35.17 41.78
N LEU A 28 31.77 35.77 40.60
CA LEU A 28 32.17 37.17 40.40
C LEU A 28 31.32 37.84 39.30
N THR A 29 31.58 39.13 39.05
CA THR A 29 30.57 40.12 38.58
C THR A 29 30.63 40.45 37.08
N SER A 30 29.92 41.52 36.67
CA SER A 30 29.30 41.69 35.36
C SER A 30 30.08 42.52 34.32
N SER A 31 29.61 42.38 33.07
CA SER A 31 29.80 43.26 31.90
C SER A 31 31.16 43.24 31.17
N PHE A 32 31.13 42.85 29.89
CA PHE A 32 31.15 43.82 28.77
C PHE A 32 30.72 43.14 27.46
N LEU A 33 30.14 43.89 26.51
CA LEU A 33 29.75 43.33 25.20
C LEU A 33 30.96 43.14 24.29
N ARG A 34 31.04 41.98 23.61
CA ARG A 34 31.39 41.89 22.18
C ARG A 34 30.51 40.85 21.49
N HIS A 35 29.87 41.27 20.40
CA HIS A 35 29.07 40.39 19.57
C HIS A 35 30.02 39.55 18.69
N VAL A 36 29.95 38.22 18.80
CA VAL A 36 30.61 37.30 17.87
C VAL A 36 29.50 36.46 17.24
N PRO A 37 29.27 36.54 15.93
CA PRO A 37 28.26 35.71 15.28
C PRO A 37 28.73 34.26 15.32
N GLN A 38 28.05 33.43 16.11
CA GLN A 38 28.21 31.98 15.97
C GLN A 38 27.71 31.59 14.57
N LYS A 39 28.61 31.08 13.73
CA LYS A 39 28.19 30.18 12.67
C LYS A 39 27.62 28.93 13.35
N THR A 40 26.32 28.77 13.28
CA THR A 40 25.66 27.49 13.57
C THR A 40 26.24 26.44 12.62
N GLN A 41 27.09 25.57 13.16
CA GLN A 41 27.46 24.33 12.52
C GLN A 41 26.21 23.44 12.56
N LEU A 42 25.45 23.45 11.47
CA LEU A 42 24.40 22.45 11.26
C LEU A 42 25.07 21.08 11.19
N SER A 43 24.95 20.31 12.28
CA SER A 43 25.11 18.86 12.20
C SER A 43 24.10 18.32 11.19
N PRO A 44 24.43 17.29 10.39
CA PRO A 44 23.46 16.58 9.56
C PRO A 44 22.55 15.73 10.47
N SER A 45 21.67 16.40 11.21
CA SER A 45 20.52 15.77 11.85
C SER A 45 19.60 15.26 10.74
N ARG A 46 19.44 13.93 10.66
CA ARG A 46 18.38 13.28 9.89
C ARG A 46 17.06 14.01 10.17
N LYS A 47 16.47 14.66 9.17
CA LYS A 47 15.12 15.25 9.27
C LYS A 47 14.16 14.07 9.39
N LEU A 48 13.78 13.77 10.63
CA LEU A 48 13.26 12.45 11.04
C LEU A 48 11.72 12.41 11.09
N ALA A 49 11.10 13.57 10.99
CA ALA A 49 9.67 13.79 10.79
C ALA A 49 9.51 15.12 10.04
N LEU A 50 8.30 15.39 9.55
CA LEU A 50 7.90 16.72 9.11
C LEU A 50 7.71 17.64 10.33
N ASP A 51 7.97 18.94 10.15
CA ASP A 51 7.76 19.99 11.16
C ASP A 51 6.41 20.68 10.91
N PRO A 52 5.47 20.71 11.89
CA PRO A 52 4.14 21.30 11.72
C PRO A 52 4.13 22.83 11.69
N GLU A 53 5.23 23.52 12.01
CA GLU A 53 5.31 24.98 11.91
C GLU A 53 5.76 25.44 10.49
N LEU A 54 5.84 24.52 9.52
CA LEU A 54 6.21 24.75 8.12
C LEU A 54 5.09 24.36 7.13
N THR A 55 5.12 24.95 5.94
CA THR A 55 4.27 24.57 4.80
C THR A 55 4.96 23.58 3.88
N TYR A 56 4.19 22.75 3.18
CA TYR A 56 4.71 21.77 2.21
C TYR A 56 3.87 21.72 0.92
N HIS A 57 4.45 21.10 -0.09
CA HIS A 57 3.80 20.68 -1.32
C HIS A 57 4.25 19.26 -1.70
N TYR A 58 3.62 18.70 -2.72
CA TYR A 58 3.95 17.38 -3.25
C TYR A 58 4.57 17.54 -4.64
N SER A 59 5.70 16.89 -4.87
CA SER A 59 6.25 16.67 -6.20
C SER A 59 6.14 15.18 -6.55
N GLN A 60 5.73 14.87 -7.78
CA GLN A 60 5.65 13.47 -8.21
C GLN A 60 7.05 12.90 -8.42
N LEU A 61 7.30 11.74 -7.81
CA LEU A 61 8.60 11.11 -7.71
C LEU A 61 8.79 10.12 -8.87
N GLY A 62 9.05 10.65 -10.06
CA GLY A 62 9.16 9.88 -11.31
C GLY A 62 7.82 9.64 -12.01
N ASP A 63 7.88 8.98 -13.16
CA ASP A 63 6.69 8.62 -13.96
C ASP A 63 5.75 7.64 -13.23
N ASP A 64 4.48 7.62 -13.64
CA ASP A 64 3.44 6.69 -13.16
C ASP A 64 3.83 5.21 -13.24
N ILE A 65 3.40 4.44 -12.24
CA ILE A 65 3.53 2.98 -12.21
C ILE A 65 2.26 2.37 -12.84
N ASP A 66 2.19 2.43 -14.18
CA ASP A 66 1.14 1.88 -15.02
C ASP A 66 0.98 0.35 -14.89
N GLY A 67 -0.25 -0.15 -15.03
CA GLY A 67 -0.53 -1.55 -15.38
C GLY A 67 -0.17 -1.87 -16.83
N GLU A 68 0.34 -3.09 -17.09
CA GLU A 68 0.69 -3.50 -18.46
C GLU A 68 -0.53 -3.81 -19.34
N LYS A 69 -1.71 -4.14 -18.76
CA LYS A 69 -2.84 -4.74 -19.49
C LYS A 69 -4.21 -4.30 -19.02
N THR A 70 -5.12 -4.27 -19.99
CA THR A 70 -6.53 -3.95 -19.81
C THR A 70 -7.22 -4.96 -18.87
N ALA A 71 -7.94 -4.45 -17.86
CA ALA A 71 -8.57 -5.20 -16.76
C ALA A 71 -7.58 -6.01 -15.89
N GLU A 72 -6.37 -5.51 -15.72
CA GLU A 72 -5.40 -6.00 -14.72
C GLU A 72 -5.67 -5.44 -13.32
N PHE A 73 -6.25 -4.22 -13.25
CA PHE A 73 -6.55 -3.47 -12.02
C PHE A 73 -5.29 -3.10 -11.21
N SER A 74 -4.23 -2.60 -11.87
CA SER A 74 -2.99 -2.17 -11.21
C SER A 74 -3.24 -1.01 -10.23
N GLY A 75 -2.62 -1.06 -9.05
CA GLY A 75 -2.96 -0.19 -7.93
C GLY A 75 -4.21 -0.66 -7.16
N SER A 76 -4.62 -1.93 -7.32
CA SER A 76 -5.67 -2.53 -6.46
C SER A 76 -5.25 -2.58 -4.99
N ASP A 77 -3.95 -2.63 -4.74
CA ASP A 77 -3.34 -2.33 -3.44
C ASP A 77 -1.89 -1.83 -3.63
N VAL A 78 -1.36 -1.07 -2.66
CA VAL A 78 0.00 -0.50 -2.69
C VAL A 78 0.67 -0.55 -1.31
N ALA A 79 1.94 -0.93 -1.25
CA ALA A 79 2.73 -0.97 -0.02
C ALA A 79 4.09 -0.29 -0.19
N MET A 80 4.62 0.34 0.86
CA MET A 80 5.86 1.13 0.82
C MET A 80 6.84 0.75 1.94
N SER A 81 8.10 0.53 1.57
CA SER A 81 9.18 0.31 2.56
C SER A 81 9.45 1.57 3.41
N ALA A 82 9.99 1.41 4.62
CA ALA A 82 10.23 2.53 5.55
C ALA A 82 11.09 3.67 4.98
N SER A 83 11.93 3.39 3.98
CA SER A 83 12.76 4.40 3.28
C SER A 83 12.03 5.16 2.17
N GLY A 84 10.85 4.70 1.74
CA GLY A 84 10.14 5.21 0.57
C GLY A 84 10.88 5.08 -0.76
N ASN A 85 11.93 4.26 -0.85
CA ASN A 85 12.66 3.98 -2.10
C ASN A 85 12.25 2.65 -2.77
N ARG A 86 11.57 1.76 -2.03
CA ARG A 86 10.95 0.54 -2.58
C ARG A 86 9.45 0.55 -2.32
N VAL A 87 8.67 0.25 -3.36
CA VAL A 87 7.21 0.09 -3.32
C VAL A 87 6.79 -1.23 -3.96
N ALA A 88 5.67 -1.79 -3.52
CA ALA A 88 5.01 -2.94 -4.14
C ALA A 88 3.61 -2.52 -4.59
N VAL A 89 3.22 -2.93 -5.80
CA VAL A 89 1.94 -2.60 -6.44
C VAL A 89 1.20 -3.89 -6.80
N GLY A 90 -0.06 -3.97 -6.42
CA GLY A 90 -0.97 -5.10 -6.66
C GLY A 90 -1.87 -4.90 -7.87
N ALA A 91 -2.24 -6.00 -8.52
CA ALA A 91 -3.17 -6.00 -9.63
C ALA A 91 -4.03 -7.28 -9.65
N GLU A 92 -5.19 -7.26 -8.97
CA GLU A 92 -5.98 -8.49 -8.71
C GLU A 92 -6.58 -9.17 -9.95
N GLY A 93 -6.67 -8.48 -11.10
CA GLY A 93 -7.28 -8.99 -12.34
C GLY A 93 -6.38 -9.89 -13.20
N TYR A 94 -5.06 -9.83 -12.97
CA TYR A 94 -4.02 -10.40 -13.84
C TYR A 94 -4.31 -11.81 -14.36
N TYR A 95 -4.18 -11.99 -15.68
CA TYR A 95 -4.35 -13.26 -16.42
C TYR A 95 -5.57 -14.10 -16.00
N GLY A 96 -6.73 -13.45 -15.83
CA GLY A 96 -7.97 -14.13 -15.45
C GLY A 96 -8.07 -14.34 -13.94
N TYR A 97 -7.89 -13.27 -13.17
CA TYR A 97 -8.00 -13.23 -11.72
C TYR A 97 -7.02 -14.17 -10.98
N LYS A 98 -5.86 -14.45 -11.58
CA LYS A 98 -4.71 -14.91 -10.77
C LYS A 98 -4.29 -13.84 -9.79
N GLY A 99 -4.25 -12.62 -10.30
CA GLY A 99 -3.66 -11.47 -9.62
C GLY A 99 -2.13 -11.54 -9.60
N SER A 100 -1.51 -10.37 -9.43
CA SER A 100 -0.06 -10.21 -9.40
C SER A 100 0.39 -9.11 -8.44
N THR A 101 1.67 -9.17 -8.08
CA THR A 101 2.37 -8.12 -7.36
C THR A 101 3.69 -7.83 -8.09
N VAL A 102 3.97 -6.55 -8.31
CA VAL A 102 5.23 -6.08 -8.88
C VAL A 102 5.91 -5.16 -7.87
N VAL A 103 7.22 -5.31 -7.68
CA VAL A 103 8.00 -4.51 -6.72
C VAL A 103 8.97 -3.63 -7.51
N TYR A 104 9.13 -2.38 -7.09
CA TYR A 104 9.93 -1.38 -7.79
C TYR A 104 10.87 -0.64 -6.82
N ASP A 105 12.10 -0.38 -7.26
CA ASP A 105 13.06 0.52 -6.61
C ASP A 105 13.14 1.84 -7.38
N TYR A 106 13.22 2.96 -6.66
CA TYR A 106 13.48 4.27 -7.24
C TYR A 106 14.99 4.49 -7.45
N ASP A 107 15.42 4.75 -8.69
CA ASP A 107 16.78 5.24 -8.96
C ASP A 107 16.80 6.78 -8.98
N PRO A 108 17.35 7.45 -7.95
CA PRO A 108 17.50 8.91 -7.93
C PRO A 108 18.50 9.45 -8.96
N THR A 109 19.23 8.58 -9.67
CA THR A 109 20.16 8.94 -10.75
C THR A 109 19.43 9.18 -12.07
N SER A 110 18.40 8.37 -12.36
CA SER A 110 17.55 8.52 -13.55
C SER A 110 16.23 9.24 -13.27
N GLY A 111 15.79 9.28 -12.01
CA GLY A 111 14.48 9.81 -11.60
C GLY A 111 13.31 8.87 -11.92
N ALA A 112 13.53 7.55 -11.91
CA ALA A 112 12.56 6.57 -12.40
C ALA A 112 12.46 5.32 -11.52
N TRP A 113 11.31 4.64 -11.59
CA TRP A 113 11.04 3.36 -10.94
C TRP A 113 11.52 2.19 -11.81
N GLY A 114 12.35 1.31 -11.24
CA GLY A 114 12.85 0.10 -11.88
C GLY A 114 12.33 -1.16 -11.21
N GLN A 115 11.79 -2.11 -11.98
CA GLN A 115 11.27 -3.37 -11.44
C GLN A 115 12.36 -4.22 -10.76
N VAL A 116 12.06 -4.72 -9.56
CA VAL A 116 12.90 -5.57 -8.72
C VAL A 116 12.45 -7.03 -8.85
N GLY A 117 13.30 -7.89 -9.40
CA GLY A 117 12.99 -9.31 -9.61
C GLY A 117 11.92 -9.53 -10.69
N LYS A 118 11.25 -10.69 -10.67
CA LYS A 118 10.11 -10.97 -11.55
C LYS A 118 8.78 -10.56 -10.91
N VAL A 119 7.79 -10.31 -11.76
CA VAL A 119 6.37 -10.22 -11.39
C VAL A 119 5.97 -11.48 -10.60
N ILE A 120 5.48 -11.28 -9.38
CA ILE A 120 4.94 -12.35 -8.54
C ILE A 120 3.49 -12.58 -9.01
N THR A 121 3.07 -13.85 -9.16
CA THR A 121 1.76 -14.21 -9.74
C THR A 121 1.03 -15.23 -8.88
N GLY A 122 -0.25 -15.01 -8.61
CA GLY A 122 -1.07 -15.89 -7.78
C GLY A 122 -1.51 -17.21 -8.43
N PRO A 123 -2.08 -18.13 -7.62
CA PRO A 123 -2.89 -19.27 -8.09
C PRO A 123 -4.04 -18.85 -9.03
N SER A 124 -4.60 -19.79 -9.79
CA SER A 124 -5.65 -19.46 -10.78
C SER A 124 -6.97 -19.08 -10.10
N GLY A 125 -7.44 -17.85 -10.32
CA GLY A 125 -8.70 -17.35 -9.75
C GLY A 125 -8.62 -16.93 -8.28
N SER A 126 -7.42 -16.75 -7.71
CA SER A 126 -7.26 -16.41 -6.30
C SER A 126 -7.34 -14.92 -5.97
N TYR A 127 -7.34 -14.03 -6.98
CA TYR A 127 -7.27 -12.57 -6.80
C TYR A 127 -6.07 -12.14 -5.94
N SER A 128 -4.87 -12.64 -6.25
CA SER A 128 -3.68 -12.36 -5.44
C SER A 128 -3.15 -10.94 -5.66
N GLY A 129 -2.56 -10.33 -4.63
CA GLY A 129 -2.21 -8.90 -4.69
C GLY A 129 -3.41 -7.96 -4.45
N ASN A 130 -4.50 -8.48 -3.87
CA ASN A 130 -5.60 -7.67 -3.35
C ASN A 130 -5.30 -7.03 -1.98
N ASN A 131 -4.23 -7.48 -1.32
CA ASN A 131 -3.70 -6.95 -0.07
C ASN A 131 -2.21 -7.37 -0.03
N ILE A 132 -1.31 -6.43 0.19
CA ILE A 132 0.14 -6.57 0.07
C ILE A 132 0.78 -5.83 1.24
N GLU A 133 1.81 -6.43 1.83
CA GLU A 133 2.58 -5.82 2.91
C GLU A 133 4.08 -5.98 2.64
N ILE A 134 4.90 -5.01 3.05
CA ILE A 134 6.35 -4.99 2.77
C ILE A 134 7.14 -4.66 4.05
N SER A 135 8.26 -5.35 4.27
CA SER A 135 9.11 -5.09 5.44
C SER A 135 9.81 -3.72 5.33
N ASN A 136 10.25 -3.17 6.47
CA ASN A 136 10.84 -1.82 6.52
C ASN A 136 12.13 -1.70 5.70
N ASP A 137 12.89 -2.78 5.58
CA ASP A 137 14.08 -2.90 4.74
C ASP A 137 13.78 -3.22 3.26
N GLY A 138 12.51 -3.51 2.93
CA GLY A 138 12.06 -3.90 1.60
C GLY A 138 12.50 -5.29 1.15
N SER A 139 13.04 -6.15 2.02
CA SER A 139 13.54 -7.49 1.65
C SER A 139 12.44 -8.56 1.55
N ARG A 140 11.30 -8.35 2.21
CA ARG A 140 10.16 -9.28 2.24
C ARG A 140 8.86 -8.61 1.81
N VAL A 141 8.03 -9.35 1.09
CA VAL A 141 6.67 -8.95 0.71
C VAL A 141 5.69 -10.08 1.07
N ALA A 142 4.67 -9.79 1.86
CA ALA A 142 3.54 -10.67 2.11
C ALA A 142 2.38 -10.32 1.17
N ILE A 143 1.70 -11.33 0.62
CA ILE A 143 0.69 -11.16 -0.42
C ILE A 143 -0.53 -12.02 -0.12
N GLY A 144 -1.69 -11.38 -0.01
CA GLY A 144 -2.99 -12.01 0.10
C GLY A 144 -3.46 -12.67 -1.21
N ALA A 145 -4.32 -13.68 -1.08
CA ALA A 145 -4.92 -14.41 -2.20
C ALA A 145 -6.31 -14.93 -1.81
N LYS A 146 -7.24 -14.00 -1.53
CA LYS A 146 -8.52 -14.23 -0.83
C LYS A 146 -9.37 -15.39 -1.36
N SER A 147 -9.41 -15.63 -2.66
CA SER A 147 -10.22 -16.70 -3.27
C SER A 147 -9.51 -18.05 -3.42
N ASP A 148 -8.24 -18.18 -3.00
CA ASP A 148 -7.50 -19.43 -3.17
C ASP A 148 -8.15 -20.62 -2.43
N ARG A 149 -7.95 -21.83 -2.98
CA ARG A 149 -8.43 -23.12 -2.45
C ARG A 149 -9.95 -23.14 -2.20
N GLY A 150 -10.68 -22.39 -3.02
CA GLY A 150 -12.14 -22.23 -2.98
C GLY A 150 -12.56 -21.31 -1.83
N ASP A 151 -12.16 -20.04 -1.91
CA ASP A 151 -12.45 -18.96 -0.94
C ASP A 151 -12.05 -19.28 0.50
N ARG A 152 -11.15 -20.25 0.71
CA ARG A 152 -10.43 -20.38 1.99
C ARG A 152 -9.43 -19.25 2.15
N GLY A 153 -8.85 -18.81 1.04
CA GLY A 153 -7.75 -17.88 0.99
C GLY A 153 -6.41 -18.55 1.31
N SER A 154 -5.34 -17.83 1.05
CA SER A 154 -3.96 -18.14 1.43
C SER A 154 -3.13 -16.85 1.44
N VAL A 155 -2.04 -16.85 2.20
CA VAL A 155 -1.05 -15.77 2.22
C VAL A 155 0.31 -16.33 1.84
N PHE A 156 1.00 -15.64 0.93
CA PHE A 156 2.32 -16.01 0.43
C PHE A 156 3.31 -14.92 0.84
N ILE A 157 4.34 -15.27 1.60
CA ILE A 157 5.43 -14.35 1.96
C ILE A 157 6.64 -14.69 1.10
N TYR A 158 7.20 -13.70 0.43
CA TYR A 158 8.37 -13.82 -0.44
C TYR A 158 9.55 -13.05 0.13
N GLU A 159 10.76 -13.58 -0.06
CA GLU A 159 12.02 -12.95 0.32
C GLU A 159 12.91 -12.75 -0.93
N PHE A 160 13.50 -11.56 -1.04
CA PHE A 160 14.34 -11.17 -2.18
C PHE A 160 15.79 -11.64 -1.99
N ASN A 161 16.27 -12.53 -2.87
CA ASN A 161 17.61 -13.11 -2.76
C ASN A 161 18.74 -12.24 -3.37
N GLY A 162 18.47 -10.96 -3.66
CA GLY A 162 19.39 -10.09 -4.41
C GLY A 162 19.29 -10.22 -5.94
N THR A 163 18.34 -11.00 -6.46
CA THR A 163 18.07 -11.15 -7.91
C THR A 163 16.59 -11.41 -8.21
N ASP A 164 15.90 -12.18 -7.36
CA ASP A 164 14.50 -12.54 -7.55
C ASP A 164 13.77 -12.85 -6.23
N TRP A 165 12.44 -12.88 -6.28
CA TRP A 165 11.56 -13.18 -5.16
C TRP A 165 11.33 -14.69 -5.00
N ASN A 166 11.49 -15.21 -3.79
CA ASN A 166 11.38 -16.65 -3.48
C ASN A 166 10.41 -16.84 -2.32
N LEU A 167 9.54 -17.85 -2.38
CA LEU A 167 8.59 -18.12 -1.30
C LEU A 167 9.35 -18.47 0.00
N LEU A 168 9.14 -17.68 1.05
CA LEU A 168 9.78 -17.85 2.35
C LEU A 168 9.01 -18.89 3.17
N GLY A 169 9.49 -20.13 3.12
CA GLY A 169 8.84 -21.28 3.76
C GLY A 169 7.66 -21.80 2.93
N SER A 170 6.56 -22.15 3.62
CA SER A 170 5.30 -22.56 2.98
C SER A 170 4.24 -21.48 3.11
N ALA A 171 3.35 -21.36 2.12
CA ALA A 171 2.22 -20.45 2.16
C ALA A 171 1.30 -20.74 3.36
N ILE A 172 0.87 -19.68 4.05
CA ILE A 172 -0.09 -19.76 5.15
C ILE A 172 -1.47 -20.04 4.56
N GLN A 173 -2.02 -21.23 4.82
CA GLN A 173 -3.24 -21.68 4.18
C GLN A 173 -4.47 -21.43 5.04
N GLY A 174 -5.48 -20.75 4.48
CA GLY A 174 -6.78 -20.60 5.12
C GLY A 174 -7.40 -21.97 5.45
N THR A 175 -7.92 -22.09 6.67
CA THR A 175 -8.51 -23.33 7.22
C THR A 175 -10.03 -23.35 7.07
N ILE A 176 -10.67 -22.19 7.17
CA ILE A 176 -12.13 -22.01 7.17
C ILE A 176 -12.66 -21.88 5.74
N GLN A 177 -13.72 -22.62 5.42
CA GLN A 177 -14.37 -22.59 4.11
C GLN A 177 -15.10 -21.25 3.91
N GLN A 178 -14.85 -20.56 2.78
CA GLN A 178 -15.32 -19.18 2.55
C GLN A 178 -14.84 -18.18 3.63
N GLY A 179 -13.68 -18.45 4.24
CA GLY A 179 -13.04 -17.57 5.21
C GLY A 179 -12.38 -16.33 4.60
N GLU A 180 -11.99 -16.40 3.33
CA GLU A 180 -11.28 -15.34 2.60
C GLU A 180 -9.95 -14.92 3.27
N ALA A 181 -9.14 -15.89 3.73
CA ALA A 181 -7.88 -15.63 4.43
C ALA A 181 -6.87 -14.84 3.57
N GLY A 182 -6.31 -13.77 4.13
CA GLY A 182 -5.47 -12.81 3.41
C GLY A 182 -6.28 -11.69 2.73
N SER A 183 -7.54 -11.47 3.13
CA SER A 183 -8.29 -10.25 2.76
C SER A 183 -7.95 -9.05 3.65
N GLY A 184 -7.44 -9.30 4.85
CA GLY A 184 -6.75 -8.33 5.69
C GLY A 184 -5.39 -8.93 6.06
N LEU A 185 -4.34 -8.10 6.05
CA LEU A 185 -2.95 -8.53 6.19
C LEU A 185 -2.16 -7.42 6.92
N ALA A 186 -1.21 -7.80 7.78
CA ALA A 186 -0.23 -6.87 8.36
C ALA A 186 1.10 -7.60 8.60
N LEU A 187 2.24 -6.90 8.50
CA LEU A 187 3.59 -7.46 8.59
C LEU A 187 4.45 -6.63 9.56
N SER A 188 5.21 -7.26 10.45
CA SER A 188 6.16 -6.55 11.33
C SER A 188 7.30 -5.95 10.52
N GLY A 189 7.96 -4.90 11.03
CA GLY A 189 8.96 -4.17 10.24
C GLY A 189 10.21 -4.97 9.87
N ASP A 190 10.52 -6.03 10.63
CA ASP A 190 11.57 -7.02 10.33
C ASP A 190 11.09 -8.15 9.38
N GLY A 191 9.83 -8.13 8.98
CA GLY A 191 9.16 -9.15 8.18
C GLY A 191 9.13 -10.53 8.81
N SER A 192 9.25 -10.67 10.14
CA SER A 192 9.27 -11.97 10.83
C SER A 192 7.90 -12.41 11.38
N THR A 193 6.97 -11.48 11.60
CA THR A 193 5.64 -11.74 12.16
C THR A 193 4.58 -11.18 11.21
N VAL A 194 3.56 -11.98 10.90
CA VAL A 194 2.48 -11.64 9.96
C VAL A 194 1.12 -11.94 10.57
N ALA A 195 0.21 -10.97 10.54
CA ALA A 195 -1.17 -11.14 10.95
C ALA A 195 -2.06 -11.36 9.72
N VAL A 196 -2.90 -12.40 9.76
CA VAL A 196 -3.71 -12.86 8.62
C VAL A 196 -5.19 -12.87 9.00
N GLY A 197 -5.94 -11.95 8.38
CA GLY A 197 -7.38 -11.80 8.53
C GLY A 197 -8.20 -12.64 7.54
N SER A 198 -9.33 -13.15 8.03
CA SER A 198 -10.29 -14.02 7.33
C SER A 198 -11.72 -13.51 7.61
N PRO A 199 -12.13 -12.38 7.02
CA PRO A 199 -13.32 -11.63 7.45
C PRO A 199 -14.65 -12.36 7.22
N SER A 200 -14.73 -13.28 6.25
CA SER A 200 -15.97 -14.01 5.98
C SER A 200 -16.09 -15.32 6.76
N ALA A 201 -15.06 -15.65 7.56
CA ALA A 201 -15.03 -16.83 8.41
C ALA A 201 -16.26 -16.95 9.32
N ASN A 202 -16.71 -18.19 9.52
CA ASN A 202 -17.75 -18.59 10.48
C ASN A 202 -19.00 -17.70 10.40
N SER A 203 -19.61 -17.64 9.21
CA SER A 203 -20.82 -16.84 8.90
C SER A 203 -20.61 -15.32 8.98
N SER A 204 -19.45 -14.83 8.52
CA SER A 204 -19.04 -13.42 8.64
C SER A 204 -18.87 -12.92 10.09
N ASN A 205 -18.62 -13.81 11.04
CA ASN A 205 -18.02 -13.44 12.33
C ASN A 205 -16.65 -12.79 12.09
N GLY A 206 -15.82 -13.42 11.26
CA GLY A 206 -14.44 -13.01 11.04
C GLY A 206 -13.47 -13.69 12.02
N TYR A 207 -12.27 -13.96 11.52
CA TYR A 207 -11.23 -14.73 12.19
C TYR A 207 -9.85 -14.14 11.86
N VAL A 208 -8.96 -14.05 12.84
CA VAL A 208 -7.59 -13.53 12.64
C VAL A 208 -6.58 -14.46 13.30
N SER A 209 -5.47 -14.70 12.62
CA SER A 209 -4.37 -15.53 13.14
C SER A 209 -3.03 -14.82 12.91
N VAL A 210 -2.18 -14.77 13.94
CA VAL A 210 -0.83 -14.21 13.83
C VAL A 210 0.17 -15.37 13.74
N HIS A 211 1.14 -15.25 12.85
CA HIS A 211 2.16 -16.27 12.57
C HIS A 211 3.54 -15.63 12.62
N ARG A 212 4.55 -16.38 13.07
CA ARG A 212 5.93 -15.93 13.14
C ARG A 212 6.84 -16.93 12.41
N TYR A 213 7.79 -16.41 11.63
CA TYR A 213 8.69 -17.24 10.83
C TYR A 213 9.72 -17.93 11.70
N ASN A 214 9.66 -19.25 11.75
CA ASN A 214 10.59 -20.11 12.45
C ASN A 214 11.72 -20.53 11.51
N THR A 215 12.92 -20.00 11.76
CA THR A 215 14.11 -20.20 10.91
C THR A 215 14.72 -21.60 11.03
N ASP A 216 14.48 -22.33 12.12
CA ASP A 216 14.97 -23.71 12.31
C ASP A 216 14.17 -24.73 11.49
N THR A 217 12.88 -24.47 11.27
CA THR A 217 11.95 -25.34 10.53
C THR A 217 11.61 -24.83 9.13
N ALA A 218 11.89 -23.56 8.83
CA ALA A 218 11.43 -22.82 7.67
C ALA A 218 9.88 -22.79 7.52
N THR A 219 9.17 -22.70 8.65
CA THR A 219 7.69 -22.63 8.71
C THR A 219 7.20 -21.31 9.29
N TRP A 220 5.95 -20.97 8.97
CA TRP A 220 5.21 -19.92 9.67
C TRP A 220 4.39 -20.58 10.77
N ASP A 221 4.77 -20.34 12.02
CA ASP A 221 4.19 -20.99 13.19
C ASP A 221 3.22 -20.02 13.88
N ILE A 222 2.04 -20.50 14.29
CA ILE A 222 1.00 -19.68 14.94
C ILE A 222 1.50 -19.16 16.29
N VAL A 223 1.31 -17.86 16.53
CA VAL A 223 1.59 -17.17 17.79
C VAL A 223 0.27 -16.98 18.55
N GLY A 224 0.21 -17.52 19.78
CA GLY A 224 -0.97 -17.43 20.64
C GLY A 224 -2.20 -18.17 20.12
N THR A 225 -3.35 -17.87 20.72
CA THR A 225 -4.67 -18.35 20.33
C THR A 225 -5.24 -17.45 19.23
N PRO A 226 -5.60 -17.98 18.05
CA PRO A 226 -6.26 -17.19 17.01
C PRO A 226 -7.61 -16.62 17.44
N PHE A 227 -7.95 -15.44 16.94
CA PHE A 227 -9.14 -14.67 17.29
C PHE A 227 -10.36 -15.10 16.47
N GLU A 228 -11.53 -15.17 17.12
CA GLU A 228 -12.83 -15.30 16.45
C GLU A 228 -13.87 -14.39 17.14
N SER A 229 -14.54 -13.54 16.36
CA SER A 229 -15.65 -12.73 16.87
C SER A 229 -16.83 -13.63 17.26
N GLN A 230 -17.45 -13.37 18.41
CA GLN A 230 -18.65 -14.11 18.85
C GLN A 230 -19.95 -13.61 18.19
N THR A 231 -19.88 -12.49 17.47
CA THR A 231 -20.96 -11.95 16.64
C THR A 231 -20.46 -11.66 15.22
N LYS A 232 -21.40 -11.53 14.28
CA LYS A 232 -21.14 -11.12 12.90
C LYS A 232 -20.53 -9.71 12.89
N SER A 233 -19.23 -9.59 12.63
CA SER A 233 -18.52 -8.30 12.56
C SER A 233 -17.60 -8.16 11.35
N ARG A 234 -17.27 -9.28 10.70
CA ARG A 234 -16.15 -9.41 9.73
C ARG A 234 -14.81 -8.92 10.29
N ILE A 235 -14.54 -9.23 11.56
CA ILE A 235 -13.25 -8.88 12.17
C ILE A 235 -12.08 -9.50 11.39
N GLY A 236 -11.02 -8.72 11.20
CA GLY A 236 -9.94 -9.07 10.28
C GLY A 236 -10.25 -8.76 8.82
N GLY A 237 -11.19 -7.84 8.57
CA GLY A 237 -11.35 -7.20 7.26
C GLY A 237 -10.14 -6.33 6.94
N ALA A 238 -9.73 -5.52 7.93
CA ALA A 238 -8.42 -4.88 7.98
C ALA A 238 -7.73 -5.24 9.31
N VAL A 239 -6.40 -5.22 9.29
CA VAL A 239 -5.55 -5.59 10.42
C VAL A 239 -4.34 -4.64 10.42
N GLY A 240 -3.93 -4.16 11.58
CA GLY A 240 -2.65 -3.45 11.79
C GLY A 240 -1.78 -4.21 12.81
N LEU A 241 -0.47 -4.06 12.72
CA LEU A 241 0.50 -4.76 13.58
C LEU A 241 1.66 -3.81 13.92
N SER A 242 2.05 -3.73 15.20
CA SER A 242 3.19 -2.90 15.63
C SER A 242 4.52 -3.36 15.01
N LEU A 243 5.52 -2.47 14.99
CA LEU A 243 6.84 -2.74 14.40
C LEU A 243 7.49 -4.02 14.93
N ASP A 244 7.29 -4.30 16.22
CA ASP A 244 7.84 -5.45 16.96
C ASP A 244 6.97 -6.73 16.87
N GLY A 245 5.81 -6.65 16.23
CA GLY A 245 4.87 -7.77 16.07
C GLY A 245 4.15 -8.22 17.34
N ASN A 246 4.10 -7.38 18.39
CA ASN A 246 3.52 -7.76 19.69
C ASN A 246 2.19 -7.05 20.05
N ARG A 247 1.75 -6.05 19.28
CA ARG A 247 0.40 -5.48 19.35
C ARG A 247 -0.30 -5.62 18.00
N VAL A 248 -1.53 -6.14 18.01
CA VAL A 248 -2.37 -6.30 16.82
C VAL A 248 -3.69 -5.54 16.97
N VAL A 249 -4.10 -4.87 15.89
CA VAL A 249 -5.33 -4.07 15.78
C VAL A 249 -6.19 -4.70 14.69
N MET A 250 -7.50 -4.83 14.91
CA MET A 250 -8.39 -5.54 14.00
C MET A 250 -9.71 -4.79 13.80
N GLY A 251 -9.98 -4.39 12.55
CA GLY A 251 -11.24 -3.77 12.13
C GLY A 251 -12.36 -4.78 11.92
N GLY A 252 -13.56 -4.45 12.42
CA GLY A 252 -14.78 -5.26 12.43
C GLY A 252 -16.01 -4.48 11.96
N ARG A 253 -15.89 -3.84 10.79
CA ARG A 253 -16.82 -2.93 10.11
C ARG A 253 -18.33 -3.24 10.05
N ILE A 254 -18.80 -4.44 10.37
CA ILE A 254 -20.25 -4.73 10.45
C ILE A 254 -20.68 -5.24 11.82
N HIS A 255 -19.93 -4.88 12.87
CA HIS A 255 -20.39 -5.08 14.25
C HIS A 255 -21.52 -4.11 14.59
N ASP A 256 -22.56 -4.63 15.24
CA ASP A 256 -23.70 -3.83 15.69
C ASP A 256 -23.42 -3.31 17.12
N VAL A 257 -23.39 -1.98 17.29
CA VAL A 257 -23.06 -1.35 18.59
C VAL A 257 -24.35 -1.04 19.35
N GLY A 258 -24.75 -1.97 20.21
CA GLY A 258 -25.94 -1.86 21.08
C GLY A 258 -27.27 -1.90 20.33
N GLN A 259 -27.61 -0.84 19.61
CA GLN A 259 -28.75 -0.74 18.68
C GLN A 259 -28.36 -0.15 17.31
N LEU A 260 -27.11 0.27 17.13
CA LEU A 260 -26.59 0.86 15.90
C LEU A 260 -26.17 -0.27 14.93
N ASP A 261 -27.03 -0.58 13.95
CA ASP A 261 -26.74 -1.56 12.90
C ASP A 261 -25.44 -1.19 12.15
N TYR A 262 -24.49 -2.11 12.08
CA TYR A 262 -23.22 -1.96 11.36
C TYR A 262 -22.43 -0.67 11.64
N ALA A 263 -22.51 -0.13 12.86
CA ALA A 263 -21.68 0.99 13.30
C ALA A 263 -20.18 0.67 13.19
N GLY A 264 -19.80 -0.60 13.44
CA GLY A 264 -18.43 -1.08 13.36
C GLY A 264 -17.69 -1.06 14.70
N ILE A 265 -16.51 -1.66 14.72
CA ILE A 265 -15.68 -1.82 15.91
C ILE A 265 -14.22 -2.02 15.53
N VAL A 266 -13.30 -1.59 16.40
CA VAL A 266 -11.88 -1.96 16.34
C VAL A 266 -11.45 -2.56 17.67
N ARG A 267 -10.73 -3.68 17.63
CA ARG A 267 -10.16 -4.33 18.83
C ARG A 267 -8.65 -4.30 18.80
N VAL A 268 -8.05 -4.13 19.97
CA VAL A 268 -6.59 -4.07 20.19
C VAL A 268 -6.19 -5.17 21.16
N TYR A 269 -5.18 -5.95 20.79
CA TYR A 269 -4.65 -7.03 21.61
C TYR A 269 -3.13 -6.96 21.72
N ASP A 270 -2.62 -7.24 22.92
CA ASP A 270 -1.19 -7.34 23.23
C ASP A 270 -0.77 -8.80 23.45
N LEU A 271 0.41 -9.17 22.97
CA LEU A 271 1.00 -10.49 23.20
C LEU A 271 1.63 -10.56 24.60
N VAL A 272 1.02 -11.29 25.52
CA VAL A 272 1.46 -11.43 26.92
C VAL A 272 1.69 -12.91 27.24
N ASP A 273 2.88 -13.24 27.75
CA ASP A 273 3.30 -14.61 28.09
C ASP A 273 3.11 -15.67 26.97
N GLY A 274 3.02 -15.21 25.71
CA GLY A 274 2.86 -16.04 24.51
C GLY A 274 1.42 -16.20 24.00
N ASP A 275 0.43 -15.53 24.60
CA ASP A 275 -0.96 -15.50 24.11
C ASP A 275 -1.53 -14.07 24.10
N TRP A 276 -2.57 -13.83 23.30
CA TRP A 276 -3.11 -12.50 23.02
C TRP A 276 -4.16 -12.06 24.05
N GLN A 277 -3.95 -10.90 24.67
CA GLN A 277 -4.83 -10.33 25.69
C GLN A 277 -5.45 -9.02 25.18
N LEU A 278 -6.77 -8.86 25.35
CA LEU A 278 -7.49 -7.65 24.93
C LEU A 278 -7.02 -6.44 25.76
N SER A 279 -6.52 -5.41 25.09
CA SER A 279 -6.02 -4.18 25.71
C SER A 279 -6.73 -2.89 25.24
N GLY A 280 -7.62 -3.00 24.25
CA GLY A 280 -8.48 -1.91 23.81
C GLY A 280 -9.66 -2.37 22.95
N GLU A 281 -10.75 -1.63 23.03
CA GLU A 281 -11.93 -1.79 22.18
C GLU A 281 -12.48 -0.39 21.89
N LEU A 282 -12.78 -0.11 20.62
CA LEU A 282 -13.23 1.18 20.09
C LEU A 282 -14.48 0.94 19.25
N GLU A 283 -15.59 1.60 19.56
CA GLU A 283 -16.90 1.39 18.91
C GLU A 283 -17.24 2.52 17.94
N GLY A 284 -17.90 2.20 16.83
CA GLY A 284 -18.49 3.20 15.92
C GLY A 284 -19.68 3.93 16.56
N LEU A 285 -19.96 5.16 16.10
CA LEU A 285 -20.83 6.10 16.81
C LEU A 285 -22.24 6.25 16.22
N ASP A 286 -22.45 5.94 14.93
CA ASP A 286 -23.76 5.98 14.27
C ASP A 286 -24.05 4.75 13.40
N TYR A 287 -25.30 4.64 12.92
CA TYR A 287 -25.76 3.54 12.06
C TYR A 287 -25.01 3.53 10.72
N TYR A 288 -24.53 2.37 10.30
CA TYR A 288 -23.86 2.15 9.02
C TYR A 288 -22.55 2.96 8.80
N ASP A 289 -21.97 3.58 9.85
CA ASP A 289 -20.65 4.24 9.81
C ASP A 289 -19.53 3.32 9.27
N ARG A 290 -19.61 2.01 9.59
CA ARG A 290 -18.62 0.98 9.29
C ARG A 290 -17.22 1.25 9.84
N PHE A 291 -17.16 1.82 11.05
CA PHE A 291 -15.92 2.05 11.79
C PHE A 291 -15.04 0.78 11.85
N GLY A 292 -13.80 0.90 11.37
CA GLY A 292 -12.90 -0.25 11.20
C GLY A 292 -13.12 -1.00 9.87
N ASP A 293 -13.40 -0.28 8.78
CA ASP A 293 -13.32 -0.82 7.41
C ASP A 293 -11.85 -1.02 7.00
N ASP A 294 -11.03 0.03 7.18
CA ASP A 294 -9.56 -0.01 7.20
C ASP A 294 -9.02 0.52 8.54
N VAL A 295 -7.82 0.07 8.94
CA VAL A 295 -7.11 0.47 10.16
C VAL A 295 -5.60 0.57 9.94
N ASP A 296 -4.92 1.34 10.79
CA ASP A 296 -3.46 1.32 10.89
C ASP A 296 -2.97 1.61 12.33
N ILE A 297 -1.69 1.35 12.61
CA ILE A 297 -1.05 1.53 13.93
C ILE A 297 0.40 2.06 13.79
N SER A 298 0.85 2.90 14.73
CA SER A 298 2.24 3.39 14.77
C SER A 298 3.26 2.28 15.07
N ASP A 299 4.53 2.52 14.72
CA ASP A 299 5.64 1.57 14.95
C ASP A 299 5.71 1.14 16.42
N ASP A 300 5.58 2.10 17.34
CA ASP A 300 5.62 1.90 18.80
C ASP A 300 4.30 1.36 19.38
N GLY A 301 3.29 1.20 18.54
CA GLY A 301 1.96 0.72 18.91
C GLY A 301 1.13 1.69 19.75
N THR A 302 1.52 2.96 19.93
CA THR A 302 0.82 3.91 20.81
C THR A 302 -0.29 4.71 20.14
N ARG A 303 -0.35 4.75 18.80
CA ARG A 303 -1.41 5.40 18.03
C ARG A 303 -2.11 4.45 17.07
N ILE A 304 -3.42 4.63 16.91
CA ILE A 304 -4.29 3.86 16.00
C ILE A 304 -5.07 4.83 15.15
N MET A 305 -5.19 4.52 13.86
CA MET A 305 -6.02 5.26 12.89
C MET A 305 -7.10 4.32 12.34
N VAL A 306 -8.31 4.85 12.17
CA VAL A 306 -9.49 4.06 11.79
C VAL A 306 -10.27 4.76 10.69
N GLY A 307 -10.58 4.03 9.62
CA GLY A 307 -11.49 4.47 8.55
C GLY A 307 -12.94 4.06 8.80
N ALA A 308 -13.86 4.96 8.46
CA ALA A 308 -15.31 4.80 8.51
C ALA A 308 -15.94 5.41 7.24
N PHE A 309 -15.66 4.80 6.09
CA PHE A 309 -15.87 5.42 4.77
C PHE A 309 -17.34 5.69 4.37
N THR A 310 -18.31 5.06 5.03
CA THR A 310 -19.75 5.32 4.83
C THR A 310 -20.36 6.26 5.87
N SER A 311 -19.56 6.76 6.82
CA SER A 311 -20.03 7.73 7.81
C SER A 311 -20.56 9.01 7.15
N ASP A 312 -21.56 9.62 7.79
CA ASP A 312 -22.06 10.96 7.48
C ASP A 312 -21.46 12.07 8.38
N GLY A 313 -20.46 11.72 9.20
CA GLY A 313 -19.88 12.63 10.19
C GLY A 313 -20.84 12.97 11.33
N GLN A 314 -21.74 12.03 11.65
CA GLN A 314 -22.81 12.16 12.63
C GLN A 314 -23.74 13.34 12.30
N SER A 315 -24.27 13.33 11.07
CA SER A 315 -25.01 14.45 10.46
C SER A 315 -26.19 14.03 9.59
N ASP A 316 -27.42 14.31 10.07
CA ASP A 316 -28.71 14.15 9.35
C ASP A 316 -28.80 14.86 7.96
N ALA A 317 -27.78 15.61 7.54
CA ALA A 317 -27.78 16.41 6.33
C ALA A 317 -27.69 15.54 5.07
N SER A 318 -28.60 15.75 4.12
CA SER A 318 -28.72 14.87 2.95
C SER A 318 -27.52 14.92 2.00
N ASP A 319 -26.74 16.01 2.04
CA ASP A 319 -25.46 16.26 1.37
C ASP A 319 -24.23 15.76 2.16
N LYS A 320 -24.44 15.20 3.37
CA LYS A 320 -23.39 14.61 4.21
C LYS A 320 -23.33 13.08 4.22
N ARG A 321 -24.32 12.37 3.64
CA ARG A 321 -24.29 10.89 3.53
C ARG A 321 -23.08 10.39 2.74
N ASP A 322 -22.42 9.34 3.26
CA ASP A 322 -21.24 8.68 2.68
C ASP A 322 -20.03 9.61 2.43
N ILE A 323 -19.89 10.71 3.18
CA ILE A 323 -18.68 11.56 3.11
C ILE A 323 -17.44 10.83 3.62
N GLY A 324 -17.61 9.90 4.55
CA GLY A 324 -16.55 9.19 5.24
C GLY A 324 -15.94 9.98 6.41
N GLN A 325 -15.38 9.24 7.36
CA GLN A 325 -14.74 9.77 8.56
C GLN A 325 -13.47 8.99 8.85
N VAL A 326 -12.46 9.67 9.40
CA VAL A 326 -11.22 9.08 9.91
C VAL A 326 -10.99 9.56 11.33
N MET A 327 -10.74 8.60 12.23
CA MET A 327 -10.51 8.88 13.65
C MET A 327 -9.11 8.37 14.06
N VAL A 328 -8.43 9.14 14.91
CA VAL A 328 -7.10 8.82 15.43
C VAL A 328 -7.15 8.77 16.95
N PHE A 329 -6.64 7.69 17.52
CA PHE A 329 -6.62 7.40 18.96
C PHE A 329 -5.19 7.23 19.45
N GLU A 330 -4.92 7.75 20.64
CA GLU A 330 -3.62 7.65 21.32
C GLU A 330 -3.78 6.89 22.65
N LEU A 331 -2.86 5.98 22.96
CA LEU A 331 -2.87 5.22 24.20
C LEU A 331 -2.34 6.06 25.35
N GLN A 332 -3.23 6.40 26.29
CA GLN A 332 -2.91 7.13 27.51
C GLN A 332 -3.03 6.21 28.74
N ALA A 333 -2.63 6.72 29.92
CA ALA A 333 -2.65 5.95 31.17
C ALA A 333 -4.06 5.51 31.63
N THR A 334 -5.11 6.02 31.00
CA THR A 334 -6.53 5.67 31.22
C THR A 334 -7.10 4.73 30.15
N GLY A 335 -6.31 4.33 29.15
CA GLY A 335 -6.77 3.64 27.94
C GLY A 335 -6.63 4.51 26.69
N TRP A 336 -7.24 4.07 25.60
CA TRP A 336 -7.25 4.79 24.32
C TRP A 336 -8.11 6.06 24.39
N VAL A 337 -7.60 7.16 23.82
CA VAL A 337 -8.25 8.48 23.81
C VAL A 337 -8.24 9.03 22.38
N GLU A 338 -9.38 9.50 21.90
CA GLU A 338 -9.48 10.19 20.60
C GLU A 338 -8.66 11.50 20.61
N ILE A 339 -7.74 11.64 19.66
CA ILE A 339 -6.91 12.84 19.44
C ILE A 339 -7.15 13.50 18.08
N GLY A 340 -7.84 12.83 17.16
CA GLY A 340 -8.15 13.37 15.84
C GLY A 340 -9.45 12.82 15.29
N ASN A 341 -10.24 13.70 14.67
CA ASN A 341 -11.51 13.37 14.02
C ASN A 341 -11.62 14.20 12.74
N ILE A 342 -11.60 13.54 11.59
CA ILE A 342 -11.44 14.15 10.28
C ILE A 342 -12.61 13.66 9.42
N VAL A 343 -13.52 14.58 9.10
CA VAL A 343 -14.79 14.29 8.43
C VAL A 343 -14.72 14.75 6.98
N GLY A 344 -15.28 13.95 6.06
CA GLY A 344 -15.30 14.23 4.64
C GLY A 344 -16.13 15.45 4.23
N GLU A 345 -15.88 15.94 3.02
CA GLU A 345 -16.39 17.23 2.57
C GLU A 345 -17.75 17.12 1.86
N LYS A 346 -17.88 16.26 0.84
CA LYS A 346 -19.05 16.18 -0.05
C LYS A 346 -19.61 14.75 -0.14
N GLN A 347 -20.93 14.67 -0.34
CA GLN A 347 -21.68 13.43 -0.51
C GLN A 347 -20.94 12.39 -1.34
N SER A 348 -20.73 11.21 -0.76
CA SER A 348 -20.09 10.07 -1.43
C SER A 348 -18.63 10.28 -1.85
N ASP A 349 -17.88 11.21 -1.20
CA ASP A 349 -16.40 11.30 -1.30
C ASP A 349 -15.68 10.08 -0.69
N GLN A 350 -16.29 9.43 0.32
CA GLN A 350 -15.80 8.20 0.95
C GLN A 350 -14.41 8.32 1.63
N LEU A 351 -14.15 9.43 2.34
CA LEU A 351 -12.93 9.64 3.12
C LEU A 351 -12.68 8.51 4.12
N GLY A 352 -11.47 7.97 4.12
CA GLY A 352 -11.11 6.84 4.99
C GLY A 352 -11.53 5.48 4.42
N SER A 353 -11.71 5.38 3.10
CA SER A 353 -11.75 4.09 2.40
C SER A 353 -10.40 3.36 2.45
N SER A 354 -9.31 4.11 2.64
CA SER A 354 -7.98 3.61 2.95
C SER A 354 -7.29 4.61 3.90
N VAL A 355 -6.52 4.10 4.86
CA VAL A 355 -5.85 4.90 5.91
C VAL A 355 -4.48 4.32 6.24
N LYS A 356 -3.41 5.13 6.25
CA LYS A 356 -2.08 4.73 6.75
C LYS A 356 -1.34 5.89 7.43
N MET A 357 -0.38 5.60 8.32
CA MET A 357 0.38 6.59 9.10
C MET A 357 1.91 6.41 9.04
N SER A 358 2.65 7.49 9.33
CA SER A 358 4.10 7.41 9.58
C SER A 358 4.40 6.60 10.83
N GLY A 359 5.63 6.09 10.98
CA GLY A 359 5.98 5.19 12.09
C GLY A 359 5.85 5.84 13.48
N ASP A 360 5.96 7.17 13.56
CA ASP A 360 5.71 7.95 14.78
C ASP A 360 4.24 8.36 14.99
N GLY A 361 3.35 7.97 14.07
CA GLY A 361 1.93 8.32 14.07
C GLY A 361 1.63 9.81 14.00
N ASN A 362 2.57 10.65 13.54
CA ASN A 362 2.35 12.10 13.42
C ASN A 362 1.88 12.54 12.03
N VAL A 363 2.21 11.82 10.96
CA VAL A 363 1.73 12.10 9.59
C VAL A 363 0.77 11.00 9.18
N ILE A 364 -0.38 11.37 8.59
CA ILE A 364 -1.43 10.44 8.19
C ILE A 364 -1.88 10.71 6.76
N ILE A 365 -2.11 9.65 5.97
CA ILE A 365 -2.68 9.68 4.62
C ILE A 365 -4.03 8.96 4.61
N MET A 366 -5.01 9.58 3.94
CA MET A 366 -6.39 9.10 3.86
C MET A 366 -6.87 9.16 2.41
N GLY A 367 -7.45 8.06 1.93
CA GLY A 367 -8.09 8.00 0.62
C GLY A 367 -9.56 8.42 0.65
N SER A 368 -9.96 9.25 -0.32
CA SER A 368 -11.36 9.57 -0.65
C SER A 368 -11.62 9.21 -2.12
N PRO A 369 -11.66 7.91 -2.48
CA PRO A 369 -11.82 7.46 -3.85
C PRO A 369 -13.18 7.83 -4.46
N GLY A 370 -14.13 8.32 -3.67
CA GLY A 370 -15.39 8.87 -4.14
C GLY A 370 -15.27 10.21 -4.87
N SER A 371 -14.27 11.04 -4.52
CA SER A 371 -14.21 12.47 -4.89
C SER A 371 -14.41 12.77 -6.38
N ASP A 372 -15.23 13.79 -6.63
CA ASP A 372 -15.58 14.32 -7.95
C ASP A 372 -14.71 15.52 -8.37
N ASP A 373 -13.78 16.00 -7.54
CA ASP A 373 -13.13 17.32 -7.70
C ASP A 373 -12.26 17.47 -8.94
N ASN A 374 -11.53 16.42 -9.32
CA ASN A 374 -10.78 16.34 -10.57
C ASN A 374 -11.60 15.73 -11.73
N GLY A 375 -12.92 15.58 -11.54
CA GLY A 375 -13.84 14.93 -12.46
C GLY A 375 -14.54 13.72 -11.82
N PRO A 376 -15.65 13.23 -12.41
CA PRO A 376 -16.57 12.34 -11.71
C PRO A 376 -15.90 11.06 -11.21
N ASN A 377 -15.81 10.90 -9.89
CA ASN A 377 -15.18 9.79 -9.18
C ASN A 377 -13.70 9.58 -9.55
N ALA A 378 -12.97 10.66 -9.82
CA ALA A 378 -11.52 10.65 -9.97
C ALA A 378 -10.82 10.18 -8.68
N GLY A 379 -11.38 10.52 -7.52
CA GLY A 379 -10.80 10.25 -6.21
C GLY A 379 -9.69 11.23 -5.83
N GLU A 380 -9.31 11.23 -4.55
CA GLU A 380 -8.24 12.05 -3.99
C GLU A 380 -7.59 11.38 -2.77
N ILE A 381 -6.42 11.89 -2.40
CA ILE A 381 -5.79 11.63 -1.10
C ILE A 381 -5.64 12.94 -0.30
N LYS A 382 -5.97 12.85 0.98
CA LYS A 382 -5.76 13.91 1.97
C LYS A 382 -4.62 13.51 2.90
N VAL A 383 -3.63 14.37 3.12
CA VAL A 383 -2.54 14.15 4.08
C VAL A 383 -2.61 15.19 5.20
N ARG A 384 -2.55 14.75 6.45
CA ARG A 384 -2.58 15.62 7.63
C ARG A 384 -1.42 15.31 8.57
N MET A 385 -1.02 16.28 9.38
CA MET A 385 0.04 16.17 10.37
C MET A 385 -0.46 16.62 11.74
N TRP A 386 -0.13 15.87 12.78
CA TRP A 386 -0.37 16.23 14.17
C TRP A 386 0.46 17.46 14.56
N ASN A 387 -0.21 18.53 14.95
CA ASN A 387 0.45 19.68 15.56
C ASN A 387 0.18 19.70 17.09
N PRO A 388 1.21 19.48 17.92
CA PRO A 388 1.06 19.48 19.38
C PRO A 388 0.88 20.89 19.98
N SER A 389 1.03 21.97 19.20
CA SER A 389 0.83 23.36 19.63
C SER A 389 -0.64 23.74 19.79
N ASN A 390 -1.53 23.19 18.95
CA ASN A 390 -3.00 23.35 19.02
C ASN A 390 -3.73 22.05 19.40
N GLY A 391 -3.13 20.88 19.12
CA GLY A 391 -3.75 19.58 19.36
C GLY A 391 -4.69 19.14 18.23
N GLU A 392 -4.34 19.45 16.98
CA GLU A 392 -5.17 19.16 15.80
C GLU A 392 -4.33 18.51 14.67
N PHE A 393 -5.01 17.76 13.78
CA PHE A 393 -4.42 17.24 12.55
C PHE A 393 -4.60 18.23 11.39
N GLN A 394 -3.56 19.00 11.07
CA GLN A 394 -3.57 20.07 10.07
C GLN A 394 -3.10 19.61 8.68
N PRO A 395 -3.49 20.26 7.57
CA PRO A 395 -2.98 19.98 6.22
C PRO A 395 -1.45 20.09 6.12
N VAL A 396 -0.83 19.09 5.48
CA VAL A 396 0.59 19.13 5.09
C VAL A 396 0.78 20.02 3.86
N GLY A 397 -0.10 19.86 2.87
CA GLY A 397 -0.17 20.64 1.64
C GLY A 397 -1.58 20.58 1.04
N VAL A 398 -1.74 21.00 -0.22
CA VAL A 398 -3.02 20.90 -0.95
C VAL A 398 -3.32 19.44 -1.30
N ASP A 399 -4.55 18.98 -1.04
CA ASP A 399 -4.97 17.59 -1.28
C ASP A 399 -4.80 17.18 -2.77
N VAL A 400 -4.44 15.91 -3.00
CA VAL A 400 -3.98 15.42 -4.32
C VAL A 400 -5.07 14.57 -4.96
N GLY A 401 -5.70 15.08 -6.02
CA GLY A 401 -6.73 14.36 -6.78
C GLY A 401 -6.18 13.42 -7.88
N GLY A 402 -7.04 12.52 -8.37
CA GLY A 402 -6.80 11.67 -9.56
C GLY A 402 -6.76 12.45 -10.88
N GLU A 403 -6.52 11.78 -12.00
CA GLU A 403 -6.26 12.47 -13.29
C GLU A 403 -7.44 12.42 -14.25
N CYS A 404 -8.15 11.29 -14.28
CA CYS A 404 -9.36 11.08 -15.05
C CYS A 404 -10.56 10.79 -14.12
N GLY A 405 -11.76 11.12 -14.58
CA GLY A 405 -12.98 10.63 -13.94
C GLY A 405 -13.06 9.10 -13.93
N SER A 406 -13.51 8.54 -12.81
CA SER A 406 -13.61 7.11 -12.48
C SER A 406 -12.28 6.40 -12.19
N ASP A 407 -11.17 7.12 -11.98
CA ASP A 407 -9.87 6.54 -11.61
C ASP A 407 -9.85 5.84 -10.25
N LYS A 408 -10.66 6.32 -9.30
CA LYS A 408 -10.63 5.88 -7.89
C LYS A 408 -9.24 6.05 -7.24
N PHE A 409 -8.59 7.18 -7.49
CA PHE A 409 -7.32 7.54 -6.84
C PHE A 409 -7.50 7.64 -5.32
N GLY A 410 -6.55 7.04 -4.59
CA GLY A 410 -6.66 6.86 -3.14
C GLY A 410 -7.50 5.65 -2.71
N GLU A 411 -7.91 4.77 -3.62
CA GLU A 411 -8.55 3.50 -3.22
C GLU A 411 -7.59 2.58 -2.44
N SER A 412 -6.29 2.71 -2.68
CA SER A 412 -5.21 2.20 -1.84
C SER A 412 -4.17 3.30 -1.60
N VAL A 413 -3.56 3.33 -0.40
CA VAL A 413 -2.52 4.31 -0.02
C VAL A 413 -1.46 3.67 0.88
N ALA A 414 -0.22 4.15 0.80
CA ALA A 414 0.81 3.88 1.79
C ALA A 414 1.76 5.07 1.96
N ILE A 415 2.49 5.10 3.08
CA ILE A 415 3.38 6.19 3.51
C ILE A 415 4.65 5.59 4.12
N ASN A 416 5.78 6.30 4.05
CA ASN A 416 7.02 5.84 4.66
C ASN A 416 7.16 6.26 6.13
N VAL A 417 8.11 5.67 6.86
CA VAL A 417 8.23 5.82 8.33
C VAL A 417 8.46 7.26 8.81
N ASP A 418 9.12 8.13 8.02
CA ASP A 418 9.31 9.56 8.35
C ASP A 418 8.27 10.51 7.74
N GLY A 419 7.25 9.97 7.06
CA GLY A 419 6.14 10.72 6.48
C GLY A 419 6.51 11.59 5.27
N SER A 420 7.75 11.53 4.77
CA SER A 420 8.21 12.35 3.64
C SER A 420 7.85 11.78 2.26
N ARG A 421 7.32 10.56 2.16
CA ARG A 421 6.88 9.92 0.91
C ARG A 421 5.57 9.17 1.06
N ILE A 422 4.75 9.28 0.02
CA ILE A 422 3.42 8.66 -0.08
C ILE A 422 3.24 8.01 -1.45
N ILE A 423 2.47 6.93 -1.52
CA ILE A 423 1.99 6.29 -2.76
C ILE A 423 0.46 6.15 -2.68
N ALA A 424 -0.21 6.29 -3.82
CA ALA A 424 -1.63 6.01 -3.95
C ALA A 424 -1.96 5.30 -5.28
N GLY A 425 -2.88 4.34 -5.21
CA GLY A 425 -3.34 3.55 -6.35
C GLY A 425 -4.66 4.04 -6.97
N SER A 426 -4.86 3.72 -8.25
CA SER A 426 -6.06 3.98 -9.05
C SER A 426 -6.41 2.76 -9.91
N ARG A 427 -7.09 1.76 -9.33
CA ARG A 427 -7.29 0.47 -10.02
C ARG A 427 -8.17 0.52 -11.28
N LEU A 428 -8.90 1.62 -11.50
CA LEU A 428 -9.86 1.75 -12.61
C LEU A 428 -9.38 2.66 -13.75
N ASN A 429 -8.26 3.38 -13.57
CA ASN A 429 -7.67 4.28 -14.59
C ASN A 429 -7.39 3.56 -15.92
N SER A 430 -7.33 4.33 -17.02
CA SER A 430 -6.90 3.88 -18.34
C SER A 430 -7.59 2.59 -18.83
N TYR A 431 -8.93 2.54 -18.76
CA TYR A 431 -9.74 1.38 -19.18
C TYR A 431 -9.47 0.12 -18.33
N TYR A 432 -9.35 0.30 -17.02
CA TYR A 432 -9.03 -0.76 -16.05
C TYR A 432 -7.61 -1.35 -16.18
N GLU A 433 -6.68 -0.64 -16.82
CA GLU A 433 -5.24 -0.94 -16.71
C GLU A 433 -4.77 -0.60 -15.29
N GLY A 434 -5.17 0.58 -14.80
CA GLY A 434 -4.85 1.10 -13.47
C GLY A 434 -3.42 1.64 -13.36
N HIS A 435 -3.19 2.50 -12.37
CA HIS A 435 -1.86 3.08 -12.09
C HIS A 435 -1.58 3.18 -10.59
N SER A 436 -0.36 3.56 -10.24
CA SER A 436 -0.02 4.09 -8.92
C SER A 436 0.98 5.23 -9.04
N ARG A 437 0.76 6.33 -8.31
CA ARG A 437 1.63 7.52 -8.30
C ARG A 437 2.30 7.66 -6.94
N VAL A 438 3.59 7.99 -6.95
CA VAL A 438 4.42 8.19 -5.75
C VAL A 438 4.82 9.66 -5.66
N PHE A 439 4.76 10.24 -4.47
CA PHE A 439 5.06 11.66 -4.26
C PHE A 439 6.08 11.85 -3.14
N GLN A 440 6.98 12.81 -3.34
CA GLN A 440 7.84 13.35 -2.32
C GLN A 440 7.14 14.56 -1.69
N VAL A 441 7.10 14.60 -0.35
CA VAL A 441 6.69 15.79 0.40
C VAL A 441 7.89 16.73 0.48
N GLU A 442 7.73 17.97 0.01
CA GLU A 442 8.79 18.97 -0.07
C GLU A 442 8.42 20.26 0.66
N GLU A 443 9.41 20.88 1.31
CA GLU A 443 9.24 22.05 2.17
C GLU A 443 9.05 23.35 1.36
N GLY A 444 8.06 24.15 1.75
CA GLY A 444 7.72 25.44 1.17
C GLY A 444 6.37 25.48 0.46
N GLU A 445 5.88 26.69 0.22
CA GLU A 445 4.70 26.94 -0.61
C GLU A 445 5.01 26.55 -2.07
N GLY A 446 4.33 25.52 -2.58
CA GLY A 446 4.46 25.08 -3.96
C GLY A 446 4.06 26.20 -4.94
N ASP A 447 4.80 26.33 -6.05
CA ASP A 447 4.68 27.47 -6.97
C ASP A 447 3.41 27.47 -7.85
N GLY A 448 2.59 26.42 -7.74
CA GLY A 448 1.41 26.20 -8.58
C GLY A 448 1.71 25.88 -10.05
N SER A 449 2.98 25.64 -10.40
CA SER A 449 3.43 25.25 -11.75
C SER A 449 4.06 23.86 -11.79
N HIS A 450 4.54 23.37 -10.65
CA HIS A 450 4.83 21.95 -10.36
C HIS A 450 3.67 21.24 -9.63
N GLY A 451 2.47 21.82 -9.62
CA GLY A 451 1.27 21.11 -9.18
C GLY A 451 1.05 19.88 -10.05
N VAL A 452 0.75 18.74 -9.40
CA VAL A 452 0.51 17.44 -10.06
C VAL A 452 -0.34 17.60 -11.32
N ASP A 453 0.21 17.15 -12.46
CA ASP A 453 -0.29 17.45 -13.79
C ASP A 453 -1.49 16.53 -14.11
N ASN A 454 -2.61 16.76 -13.38
CA ASN A 454 -3.85 15.95 -13.39
C ASN A 454 -4.65 16.11 -14.71
N LEU A 455 -3.95 16.02 -15.83
CA LEU A 455 -4.44 16.14 -17.19
C LEU A 455 -4.68 14.74 -17.77
N CYS A 456 -5.82 14.14 -17.42
CA CYS A 456 -6.30 12.83 -17.92
C CYS A 456 -5.62 12.37 -19.23
N PRO A 457 -4.68 11.40 -19.18
CA PRO A 457 -3.77 11.13 -20.28
C PRO A 457 -4.47 10.81 -21.61
N THR A 458 -4.31 11.70 -22.59
CA THR A 458 -5.03 11.60 -23.89
C THR A 458 -4.43 10.58 -24.88
N GLY A 459 -3.38 9.84 -24.49
CA GLY A 459 -2.85 8.72 -25.25
C GLY A 459 -1.54 8.14 -24.68
N LYS A 460 -1.45 6.81 -24.64
CA LYS A 460 -0.29 6.05 -24.11
C LYS A 460 1.01 6.43 -24.84
N PRO A 461 2.09 6.83 -24.13
CA PRO A 461 3.41 6.99 -24.74
C PRO A 461 3.84 5.71 -25.45
N SER A 462 4.19 5.78 -26.74
CA SER A 462 4.51 4.56 -27.49
C SER A 462 5.85 3.98 -27.03
N SER A 463 5.83 2.81 -26.38
CA SER A 463 6.99 2.06 -25.86
C SER A 463 7.88 1.43 -26.95
N SER A 464 8.14 2.18 -28.02
CA SER A 464 8.97 1.80 -29.14
C SER A 464 9.53 3.07 -29.82
N PRO A 465 10.86 3.28 -29.82
CA PRO A 465 11.48 4.24 -30.72
C PRO A 465 11.05 3.91 -32.15
N SER A 466 10.57 4.91 -32.89
CA SER A 466 10.17 4.69 -34.27
C SER A 466 11.41 4.53 -35.14
N ASP A 467 11.69 3.28 -35.56
CA ASP A 467 12.84 2.83 -36.39
C ASP A 467 12.88 3.41 -37.83
N ARG A 468 12.29 4.59 -38.03
CA ARG A 468 12.21 5.26 -39.34
C ARG A 468 12.10 6.78 -39.19
N PRO A 469 13.14 7.55 -39.60
CA PRO A 469 13.01 8.98 -39.77
C PRO A 469 11.86 9.33 -40.73
N SER A 470 10.94 10.20 -40.30
CA SER A 470 9.75 10.65 -41.03
C SER A 470 10.09 11.68 -42.14
N ALA A 471 11.06 11.34 -42.99
CA ALA A 471 11.60 12.24 -43.99
C ALA A 471 10.73 12.36 -45.24
N SER A 472 9.83 13.36 -45.27
CA SER A 472 9.49 14.16 -46.47
C SER A 472 8.66 15.40 -46.09
N PRO A 473 9.09 16.63 -46.41
CA PRO A 473 8.30 17.83 -46.13
C PRO A 473 7.16 18.00 -47.14
N SER A 474 5.92 18.07 -46.65
CA SER A 474 4.73 18.34 -47.47
C SER A 474 4.72 19.77 -48.01
N VAL A 475 4.54 19.93 -49.32
CA VAL A 475 4.66 21.22 -50.01
C VAL A 475 3.36 22.02 -49.96
N THR A 476 3.42 23.16 -49.26
CA THR A 476 2.65 24.41 -49.48
C THR A 476 1.13 24.33 -49.69
N VAL A 477 0.38 24.77 -48.68
CA VAL A 477 -0.91 25.46 -48.86
C VAL A 477 -0.77 26.87 -48.28
N ALA A 478 -1.29 27.89 -48.98
CA ALA A 478 -1.06 29.29 -48.63
C ALA A 478 -2.13 29.84 -47.64
N PRO A 479 -1.74 30.68 -46.66
CA PRO A 479 -2.70 31.40 -45.82
C PRO A 479 -3.35 32.57 -46.58
N SER A 480 -4.63 32.81 -46.33
CA SER A 480 -5.38 33.94 -46.91
C SER A 480 -5.11 35.26 -46.18
N VAL A 481 -5.14 36.37 -46.93
CA VAL A 481 -5.13 37.76 -46.43
C VAL A 481 -6.30 38.03 -45.45
N SER A 482 -6.26 38.99 -44.52
CA SER A 482 -5.62 40.31 -44.60
C SER A 482 -5.21 40.90 -43.24
N PRO A 483 -4.14 41.73 -43.17
CA PRO A 483 -3.85 42.60 -42.03
C PRO A 483 -4.60 43.95 -42.13
N SER A 484 -4.77 44.64 -41.00
CA SER A 484 -5.36 45.99 -40.92
C SER A 484 -4.48 46.94 -40.09
N ALA A 485 -4.75 48.25 -40.22
CA ALA A 485 -4.02 49.41 -39.69
C ALA A 485 -2.74 49.84 -40.45
N LYS A 486 -2.53 51.17 -40.48
CA LYS A 486 -1.52 51.90 -41.26
C LYS A 486 -0.58 52.67 -40.31
N PRO A 487 0.74 52.77 -40.59
CA PRO A 487 1.71 53.30 -39.62
C PRO A 487 1.76 54.83 -39.54
N THR A 488 2.30 55.32 -38.41
CA THR A 488 2.64 56.72 -38.14
C THR A 488 4.15 56.83 -37.87
N PRO A 489 4.92 57.71 -38.53
CA PRO A 489 6.37 57.77 -38.37
C PRO A 489 6.83 58.86 -37.38
N ILE A 490 7.80 58.50 -36.52
CA ILE A 490 8.72 59.45 -35.85
C ILE A 490 10.12 58.82 -35.91
N LEU A 491 11.16 59.63 -36.11
CA LEU A 491 12.57 59.23 -36.21
C LEU A 491 13.46 60.12 -35.32
N SER A 492 14.70 59.68 -35.11
CA SER A 492 15.77 60.30 -34.29
C SER A 492 15.55 60.16 -32.76
N GLU A 493 16.59 60.06 -31.93
CA GLU A 493 18.03 60.31 -32.17
C GLU A 493 18.95 59.05 -32.14
N SER A 494 20.27 59.27 -32.17
CA SER A 494 21.34 58.28 -32.43
C SER A 494 22.18 57.93 -31.18
N PRO A 495 22.96 56.82 -31.18
CA PRO A 495 23.54 56.25 -29.96
C PRO A 495 24.94 56.77 -29.58
N SER A 496 25.30 56.60 -28.30
CA SER A 496 26.67 56.66 -27.77
C SER A 496 26.95 55.35 -26.99
N SER A 497 27.79 54.44 -27.47
CA SER A 497 29.26 54.46 -27.53
C SER A 497 29.97 54.23 -26.17
N LYS A 498 30.27 52.96 -25.84
CA LYS A 498 31.64 52.39 -25.88
C LYS A 498 31.65 50.92 -25.43
N PRO A 499 32.35 49.99 -26.12
CA PRO A 499 32.42 48.58 -25.71
C PRO A 499 33.53 48.31 -24.69
N SER A 500 33.36 47.25 -23.90
CA SER A 500 34.41 46.58 -23.12
C SER A 500 34.73 45.22 -23.73
N VAL A 501 35.98 45.03 -24.15
CA VAL A 501 36.59 43.73 -24.47
C VAL A 501 37.09 43.07 -23.17
N SER A 502 37.32 41.75 -23.06
CA SER A 502 37.58 40.73 -24.08
C SER A 502 37.05 39.35 -23.64
N PRO A 503 36.81 38.39 -24.56
CA PRO A 503 36.58 37.00 -24.20
C PRO A 503 37.88 36.31 -23.72
N SER A 504 37.78 35.44 -22.71
CA SER A 504 38.89 34.54 -22.35
C SER A 504 39.01 33.41 -23.37
N SER A 505 40.24 33.09 -23.80
CA SER A 505 40.50 32.03 -24.79
C SER A 505 41.79 31.26 -24.49
N THR A 506 41.65 30.13 -23.78
CA THR A 506 42.74 29.16 -23.54
C THR A 506 42.26 27.71 -23.67
N PRO A 507 42.13 27.18 -24.90
CA PRO A 507 41.89 25.75 -25.11
C PRO A 507 43.18 24.95 -24.85
N THR A 508 43.22 24.15 -23.79
CA THR A 508 44.40 23.33 -23.48
C THR A 508 44.28 21.95 -24.13
N ALA A 509 44.67 21.85 -25.40
CA ALA A 509 44.79 20.59 -26.12
C ALA A 509 46.19 20.49 -26.74
N ILE A 510 47.01 19.55 -26.25
CA ILE A 510 48.31 19.22 -26.83
C ILE A 510 48.14 17.96 -27.71
N PRO A 511 48.31 18.06 -29.04
CA PRO A 511 48.35 16.89 -29.90
C PRO A 511 49.73 16.21 -29.83
N SER A 512 49.76 14.89 -30.02
CA SER A 512 50.98 14.17 -30.40
C SER A 512 50.68 13.26 -31.59
N VAL A 513 51.62 13.17 -32.54
CA VAL A 513 51.38 12.49 -33.83
C VAL A 513 52.59 11.67 -34.28
N SER A 514 52.34 10.36 -34.42
CA SER A 514 52.76 9.55 -35.59
C SER A 514 54.27 9.26 -35.77
N PRO A 515 54.67 8.40 -36.75
CA PRO A 515 54.27 6.98 -36.78
C PRO A 515 55.42 6.01 -37.17
N SER A 516 55.16 4.69 -37.07
CA SER A 516 55.22 3.72 -38.18
C SER A 516 55.87 2.35 -37.89
N SER A 517 55.21 1.29 -38.36
CA SER A 517 55.79 0.25 -39.21
C SER A 517 54.68 -0.60 -39.88
N LYS A 518 54.99 -1.23 -41.01
CA LYS A 518 54.14 -2.02 -41.94
C LYS A 518 55.10 -3.03 -42.65
N PRO A 519 54.66 -4.06 -43.43
CA PRO A 519 53.29 -4.42 -43.83
C PRO A 519 52.90 -5.93 -43.98
N SER A 520 51.58 -6.22 -43.83
CA SER A 520 50.76 -7.09 -44.72
C SER A 520 51.16 -8.58 -44.97
N PRO A 521 50.38 -9.41 -45.71
CA PRO A 521 49.04 -9.24 -46.32
C PRO A 521 47.98 -10.31 -45.93
N SER A 522 46.75 -10.13 -46.41
CA SER A 522 45.66 -11.14 -46.44
C SER A 522 45.82 -12.12 -47.64
N PRO A 523 45.01 -13.20 -47.74
CA PRO A 523 43.77 -13.08 -48.53
C PRO A 523 42.55 -13.90 -48.03
N SER A 524 41.43 -13.71 -48.73
CA SER A 524 40.11 -14.32 -48.53
C SER A 524 39.97 -15.76 -49.06
N SER A 525 39.02 -16.53 -48.53
CA SER A 525 38.26 -17.52 -49.32
C SER A 525 36.88 -17.85 -48.74
N THR A 526 35.82 -17.59 -49.52
CA THR A 526 34.57 -18.38 -49.53
C THR A 526 34.41 -19.02 -50.91
N PRO A 527 33.86 -20.24 -51.02
CA PRO A 527 32.59 -20.35 -51.74
C PRO A 527 31.63 -21.49 -51.28
N THR A 528 30.35 -21.13 -51.18
CA THR A 528 29.17 -21.77 -51.83
C THR A 528 29.06 -23.30 -51.99
N ALA A 529 28.03 -23.91 -51.38
CA ALA A 529 27.22 -24.99 -51.99
C ALA A 529 25.84 -25.22 -51.32
N LYS A 530 24.76 -25.07 -52.10
CA LYS A 530 23.46 -25.80 -52.00
C LYS A 530 23.46 -26.84 -53.17
N PRO A 531 22.56 -27.85 -53.32
CA PRO A 531 21.16 -27.84 -52.86
C PRO A 531 20.56 -29.20 -52.35
N THR A 532 19.31 -29.10 -51.88
CA THR A 532 18.18 -30.08 -51.89
C THR A 532 18.39 -31.57 -52.22
N MET A 533 17.70 -32.45 -51.46
CA MET A 533 16.54 -33.22 -51.99
C MET A 533 15.69 -33.89 -50.88
N ALA A 534 14.45 -34.22 -51.22
CA ALA A 534 13.44 -34.97 -50.45
C ALA A 534 12.39 -35.52 -51.45
N PRO A 535 11.38 -36.36 -51.08
CA PRO A 535 11.19 -37.22 -49.90
C PRO A 535 10.82 -38.69 -50.30
N SER A 536 10.20 -39.46 -49.38
CA SER A 536 8.97 -40.28 -49.60
C SER A 536 9.01 -41.82 -49.30
N VAL A 537 7.96 -42.29 -48.58
CA VAL A 537 7.31 -43.65 -48.48
C VAL A 537 8.16 -44.96 -48.41
N SER A 538 7.82 -46.05 -47.71
CA SER A 538 6.50 -46.64 -47.39
C SER A 538 6.52 -47.87 -46.42
N ASN A 539 5.35 -48.16 -45.83
CA ASN A 539 4.73 -49.48 -45.52
C ASN A 539 5.35 -50.53 -44.55
N SER A 540 4.53 -50.92 -43.57
CA SER A 540 4.55 -52.19 -42.79
C SER A 540 4.10 -53.41 -43.64
N PRO A 541 4.22 -54.70 -43.20
CA PRO A 541 3.23 -55.28 -42.25
C PRO A 541 3.63 -56.48 -41.34
N THR A 542 3.14 -56.44 -40.09
CA THR A 542 2.34 -57.44 -39.32
C THR A 542 2.45 -58.97 -39.53
N LYS A 543 2.55 -59.74 -38.41
CA LYS A 543 1.79 -60.98 -37.99
C LYS A 543 2.61 -61.91 -37.07
N SER A 544 2.09 -62.90 -36.31
CA SER A 544 0.82 -63.24 -35.60
C SER A 544 1.00 -64.65 -34.93
N ILE A 545 0.16 -65.33 -34.14
CA ILE A 545 -1.25 -65.24 -33.67
C ILE A 545 -1.35 -66.10 -32.35
N THR A 546 -2.47 -66.13 -31.59
CA THR A 546 -3.35 -67.31 -31.27
C THR A 546 -4.05 -67.06 -29.89
N ALA A 547 -5.29 -67.42 -29.54
CA ALA A 547 -6.59 -67.49 -30.23
C ALA A 547 -7.76 -67.51 -29.18
N SER A 548 -9.01 -67.33 -29.61
CA SER A 548 -10.28 -67.43 -28.82
C SER A 548 -10.99 -68.79 -29.10
N PRO A 549 -12.33 -69.02 -29.00
CA PRO A 549 -13.47 -68.34 -28.33
C PRO A 549 -14.47 -69.29 -27.59
N THR A 550 -15.60 -68.80 -27.01
CA THR A 550 -17.01 -69.12 -27.44
C THR A 550 -18.16 -68.68 -26.48
N LYS A 551 -19.20 -68.05 -27.08
CA LYS A 551 -20.68 -68.18 -26.92
C LYS A 551 -21.42 -68.40 -25.55
N SER A 552 -22.24 -67.39 -25.21
CA SER A 552 -23.72 -67.38 -24.99
C SER A 552 -24.49 -67.98 -23.79
N SER A 553 -25.47 -67.17 -23.33
CA SER A 553 -26.89 -67.47 -22.95
C SER A 553 -27.35 -67.90 -21.54
N SER A 554 -28.24 -67.05 -20.98
CA SER A 554 -29.56 -67.31 -20.34
C SER A 554 -29.73 -67.91 -18.92
N SER A 555 -30.11 -67.01 -17.98
CA SER A 555 -31.32 -67.02 -17.11
C SER A 555 -31.66 -68.14 -16.10
N LEU A 556 -32.09 -67.72 -14.89
CA LEU A 556 -33.14 -68.21 -13.94
C LEU A 556 -32.75 -67.72 -12.52
N ASN A 557 -33.60 -67.30 -11.57
CA ASN A 557 -35.06 -67.32 -11.31
C ASN A 557 -35.57 -65.90 -10.89
N SER A 558 -36.82 -65.46 -11.11
CA SER A 558 -38.07 -65.71 -10.32
C SER A 558 -37.93 -65.34 -8.82
N VAL A 559 -38.84 -64.57 -8.17
CA VAL A 559 -40.32 -64.66 -8.13
C VAL A 559 -41.04 -63.27 -8.14
N SER A 560 -42.32 -63.26 -8.50
CA SER A 560 -43.24 -62.12 -8.73
C SER A 560 -44.03 -61.61 -7.49
N THR A 561 -44.98 -60.68 -7.73
CA THR A 561 -46.17 -60.27 -6.91
C THR A 561 -45.94 -58.95 -6.14
N VAL A 562 -46.48 -57.77 -6.52
CA VAL A 562 -47.86 -57.31 -6.80
C VAL A 562 -48.74 -57.19 -5.53
N CYS A 563 -49.00 -55.95 -5.09
CA CYS A 563 -50.34 -55.47 -4.71
C CYS A 563 -50.34 -53.96 -4.38
N MET A 564 -51.30 -53.21 -4.94
CA MET A 564 -51.86 -52.02 -4.28
C MET A 564 -52.83 -52.47 -3.17
N VAL A 565 -53.16 -51.60 -2.20
CA VAL A 565 -54.56 -51.29 -1.81
C VAL A 565 -54.62 -50.21 -0.69
N LEU A 566 -55.45 -49.18 -0.94
CA LEU A 566 -56.28 -48.34 -0.04
C LEU A 566 -55.73 -47.91 1.35
N ILE A 567 -55.55 -46.62 1.66
CA ILE A 567 -56.53 -45.53 1.90
C ILE A 567 -57.12 -45.51 3.33
N GLY A 568 -57.04 -44.33 3.98
CA GLY A 568 -57.71 -43.95 5.24
C GLY A 568 -56.73 -43.50 6.34
N GLY A 569 -56.91 -42.39 7.07
CA GLY A 569 -57.88 -41.29 6.91
C GLY A 569 -58.38 -40.72 8.25
N PHE A 570 -58.67 -39.41 8.27
CA PHE A 570 -59.45 -38.62 9.25
C PHE A 570 -58.85 -38.10 10.59
N SER A 571 -59.00 -36.77 10.75
CA SER A 571 -59.25 -35.93 11.96
C SER A 571 -58.50 -36.18 13.28
N ALA A 572 -57.79 -35.23 13.92
CA ALA A 572 -58.02 -33.78 14.20
C ALA A 572 -58.92 -33.46 15.43
N TRP A 573 -58.56 -32.35 16.12
CA TRP A 573 -59.14 -31.78 17.36
C TRP A 573 -58.81 -32.55 18.66
N PHE A 574 -58.68 -31.92 19.84
CA PHE A 574 -58.87 -30.51 20.25
C PHE A 574 -57.73 -30.07 21.21
N ALA A 575 -57.55 -28.77 21.41
CA ALA A 575 -56.67 -28.17 22.42
C ALA A 575 -57.25 -28.19 23.85
N LEU A 576 -56.36 -27.99 24.83
CA LEU A 576 -56.58 -27.21 26.05
C LEU A 576 -55.27 -26.54 26.48
#